data_AF-A0A960R372-F1
#
_entry.id   AF-A0A960R372-F1
#
_cell.length_a   1.000
_cell.length_b   1.000
_cell.length_c   1.000
_cell.angle_alpha   90.00
_cell.angle_beta   90.00
_cell.angle_gamma   90.00
#
_symmetry.space_group_name_H-M   'P 1'
#
loop_
_entity.id
_entity.type
_entity.pdbx_description
1 polymer ?
#
loop_
_entity_poly.entity_id
_entity_poly.type
_entity_poly.pdbx_seq_one_letter_code
_entity_poly.pdbx_strand_id
1 'polypeptide(L)'
;MDIAVEFEARAVAAEDLEGVAAIGQGQVSDSTGLNQEASVSLIGLDSASGDLNAETLKAIADVAAQRWGASGLNADQLEALSAVEYEVRDLGGLTAAFSEGNKIVVDNNAGGMGWFVDSTPEDDSEFAADADGGQLVADSGEAAEGVDLLTILMHEQGHILGLGDDYDADSDGDLMHGGIVEGVRRLPEVG
;
A
#
# COMPACT_ATOMS: atom_id res chain seq x y z
N MET A 1 -22.16 -8.21 -0.87
CA MET A 1 -21.50 -9.14 0.06
C MET A 1 -20.26 -8.39 0.46
N ASP A 2 -20.18 -7.99 1.72
CA ASP A 2 -19.03 -7.26 2.25
C ASP A 2 -17.85 -8.23 2.31
N ILE A 3 -16.76 -7.88 1.64
CA ILE A 3 -15.51 -8.63 1.69
C ILE A 3 -14.48 -7.68 2.28
N ALA A 4 -13.85 -8.10 3.37
CA ALA A 4 -12.90 -7.33 4.13
C ALA A 4 -11.57 -8.07 4.12
N VAL A 5 -10.49 -7.35 3.83
CA VAL A 5 -9.16 -7.94 3.84
C VAL A 5 -8.58 -7.78 5.24
N GLU A 6 -8.26 -8.91 5.87
CA GLU A 6 -7.76 -8.97 7.25
C GLU A 6 -6.28 -9.35 7.28
N PHE A 7 -5.53 -8.79 8.24
CA PHE A 7 -4.15 -9.20 8.48
C PHE A 7 -4.12 -10.56 9.17
N GLU A 8 -3.37 -11.51 8.60
CA GLU A 8 -2.98 -12.71 9.32
C GLU A 8 -1.81 -12.37 10.26
N ALA A 9 -2.00 -12.60 11.56
CA ALA A 9 -0.95 -12.37 12.54
C ALA A 9 0.26 -13.28 12.24
N ARG A 10 1.37 -12.71 11.75
CA ARG A 10 2.66 -13.42 11.74
C ARG A 10 3.03 -13.74 13.18
N ALA A 11 3.20 -15.03 13.48
CA ALA A 11 3.93 -15.45 14.66
C ALA A 11 5.39 -15.00 14.50
N VAL A 12 5.72 -13.80 15.00
CA VAL A 12 7.12 -13.38 15.15
C VAL A 12 7.75 -14.32 16.17
N ALA A 13 8.65 -15.19 15.71
CA ALA A 13 9.58 -15.87 16.60
C ALA A 13 10.41 -14.79 17.29
N ALA A 14 10.08 -14.52 18.57
CA ALA A 14 10.82 -13.61 19.41
C ALA A 14 12.19 -14.21 19.70
N GLU A 15 13.17 -13.89 18.86
CA GLU A 15 14.59 -14.08 19.18
C GLU A 15 15.25 -12.71 19.36
N ASP A 16 15.28 -12.29 20.62
CA ASP A 16 16.37 -11.57 21.29
C ASP A 16 16.98 -10.34 20.60
N LEU A 17 16.51 -9.15 20.95
CA LEU A 17 17.34 -7.94 20.91
C LEU A 17 17.11 -7.08 22.16
N GLU A 18 17.80 -7.43 23.25
CA GLU A 18 18.06 -6.53 24.35
C GLU A 18 19.11 -5.46 23.95
N GLY A 19 18.66 -4.21 23.86
CA GLY A 19 19.44 -3.04 24.28
C GLY A 19 20.12 -2.19 23.19
N VAL A 20 19.83 -0.88 23.20
CA VAL A 20 20.83 0.19 23.36
C VAL A 20 20.17 1.55 23.65
N ALA A 21 20.96 2.43 24.25
CA ALA A 21 20.59 3.53 25.12
C ALA A 21 20.29 4.88 24.42
N ALA A 22 19.69 5.76 25.22
CA ALA A 22 19.37 7.15 24.95
C ALA A 22 20.58 8.07 24.62
N ILE A 23 20.32 9.05 23.74
CA ILE A 23 20.96 10.38 23.60
C ILE A 23 19.86 11.32 23.08
N GLY A 24 19.65 12.59 23.42
CA GLY A 24 20.39 13.64 24.11
C GLY A 24 20.00 14.96 23.42
N GLN A 25 19.24 15.85 24.09
CA GLN A 25 18.76 17.12 23.53
C GLN A 25 19.92 18.07 23.19
N GLY A 26 19.87 18.73 22.02
CA GLY A 26 20.83 19.77 21.63
C GLY A 26 20.23 20.78 20.66
N GLN A 27 19.85 21.97 21.17
CA GLN A 27 19.58 23.16 20.36
C GLN A 27 20.89 23.72 19.79
N VAL A 28 20.89 24.08 18.50
CA VAL A 28 21.90 24.97 17.91
C VAL A 28 21.21 26.20 17.35
N SER A 29 21.58 27.37 17.86
CA SER A 29 21.27 28.67 17.28
C SER A 29 22.53 29.19 16.62
N ASP A 30 22.51 29.46 15.31
CA ASP A 30 23.58 30.20 14.62
C ASP A 30 23.12 31.58 14.16
N SER A 31 24.09 32.50 14.13
CA SER A 31 23.94 33.94 14.17
C SER A 31 24.22 34.54 12.80
N THR A 32 23.24 34.63 11.90
CA THR A 32 23.50 35.31 10.61
C THR A 32 22.38 36.13 9.99
N GLY A 33 21.11 36.01 10.42
CA GLY A 33 20.08 37.05 10.21
C GLY A 33 19.95 37.69 8.80
N LEU A 34 20.25 36.96 7.71
CA LEU A 34 20.15 37.46 6.34
C LEU A 34 19.43 36.45 5.45
N ASN A 35 18.22 36.78 5.01
CA ASN A 35 17.51 36.09 3.94
C ASN A 35 16.88 37.09 2.95
N GLN A 36 17.63 37.44 1.91
CA GLN A 36 17.21 38.09 0.66
C GLN A 36 18.18 37.59 -0.43
N GLU A 37 17.84 36.98 -1.57
CA GLU A 37 16.57 36.80 -2.29
C GLU A 37 16.63 35.58 -3.24
N ALA A 38 15.44 35.01 -3.51
CA ALA A 38 14.94 34.43 -4.77
C ALA A 38 15.62 33.25 -5.50
N SER A 39 14.73 32.32 -5.90
CA SER A 39 14.83 31.27 -6.94
C SER A 39 15.40 29.91 -6.49
N VAL A 40 14.53 28.98 -6.10
CA VAL A 40 13.95 27.90 -6.94
C VAL A 40 12.96 27.14 -6.04
N SER A 41 11.70 27.02 -6.50
CA SER A 41 10.73 26.08 -5.96
C SER A 41 11.24 24.67 -6.23
N LEU A 42 11.66 23.92 -5.20
CA LEU A 42 11.77 22.45 -5.18
C LEU A 42 12.48 22.05 -3.89
N ILE A 43 11.71 21.82 -2.83
CA ILE A 43 11.89 20.73 -1.87
C ILE A 43 10.75 20.80 -0.87
N GLY A 44 9.56 20.43 -1.35
CA GLY A 44 8.57 19.77 -0.49
C GLY A 44 9.14 18.39 -0.17
N LEU A 45 10.07 18.35 0.78
CA LEU A 45 10.48 17.15 1.49
C LEU A 45 9.84 17.25 2.87
N ASP A 46 8.52 17.31 2.88
CA ASP A 46 7.77 16.84 4.03
C ASP A 46 7.47 15.39 3.69
N SER A 47 7.94 14.50 4.56
CA SER A 47 7.92 13.05 4.43
C SER A 47 6.59 12.52 3.89
N ALA A 48 6.62 11.33 3.26
CA ALA A 48 5.47 10.58 2.75
C ALA A 48 4.47 10.15 3.86
N SER A 49 3.92 11.14 4.55
CA SER A 49 2.89 11.05 5.59
C SER A 49 1.88 12.20 5.45
N GLY A 50 1.81 12.80 4.25
CA GLY A 50 0.79 13.78 3.87
C GLY A 50 -0.54 13.08 3.60
N ASP A 51 -1.24 12.76 4.69
CA ASP A 51 -2.62 12.29 4.81
C ASP A 51 -3.08 11.36 3.68
N LEU A 52 -3.01 10.05 3.90
CA LEU A 52 -3.79 9.10 3.12
C LEU A 52 -5.22 9.61 3.01
N ASN A 53 -5.65 9.96 1.79
CA ASN A 53 -6.92 10.60 1.53
C ASN A 53 -7.50 10.07 0.20
N ALA A 54 -8.75 10.44 -0.09
CA ALA A 54 -9.46 9.94 -1.27
C ALA A 54 -8.78 10.28 -2.60
N GLU A 55 -8.08 11.43 -2.71
CA GLU A 55 -7.37 11.81 -3.93
C GLU A 55 -6.13 10.94 -4.13
N THR A 56 -5.36 10.69 -3.06
CA THR A 56 -4.21 9.78 -3.09
C THR A 56 -4.66 8.36 -3.43
N LEU A 57 -5.71 7.85 -2.76
CA LEU A 57 -6.27 6.54 -3.07
C LEU A 57 -6.67 6.43 -4.54
N LYS A 58 -7.34 7.45 -5.08
CA LYS A 58 -7.76 7.45 -6.48
C LYS A 58 -6.57 7.45 -7.44
N ALA A 59 -5.53 8.21 -7.17
CA ALA A 59 -4.33 8.21 -8.02
C ALA A 59 -3.66 6.83 -8.07
N ILE A 60 -3.51 6.17 -6.92
CA ILE A 60 -2.94 4.81 -6.86
C ILE A 60 -3.91 3.80 -7.49
N ALA A 61 -5.21 3.95 -7.29
CA ALA A 61 -6.23 3.09 -7.87
C ALA A 61 -6.32 3.17 -9.40
N ASP A 62 -6.04 4.34 -9.98
CA ASP A 62 -5.95 4.49 -11.44
C ASP A 62 -4.75 3.71 -12.00
N VAL A 63 -3.67 3.55 -11.23
CA VAL A 63 -2.54 2.67 -11.59
C VAL A 63 -2.90 1.19 -11.39
N ALA A 64 -3.59 0.86 -10.30
CA ALA A 64 -4.14 -0.49 -10.08
C ALA A 64 -5.03 -0.95 -11.25
N ALA A 65 -5.93 -0.06 -11.72
CA ALA A 65 -6.80 -0.34 -12.86
C ALA A 65 -6.01 -0.53 -14.17
N GLN A 66 -4.89 0.18 -14.35
CA GLN A 66 -4.00 -0.04 -15.49
C GLN A 66 -3.31 -1.41 -15.43
N ARG A 67 -2.86 -1.84 -14.24
CA ARG A 67 -2.27 -3.17 -14.03
C ARG A 67 -3.29 -4.28 -14.32
N TRP A 68 -4.52 -4.14 -13.86
CA TRP A 68 -5.63 -5.00 -14.25
C TRP A 68 -5.94 -4.96 -15.76
N GLY A 69 -5.91 -3.78 -16.38
CA GLY A 69 -6.07 -3.64 -17.82
C GLY A 69 -5.02 -4.42 -18.62
N ALA A 70 -3.78 -4.47 -18.13
CA ALA A 70 -2.70 -5.24 -18.72
C ALA A 70 -2.87 -6.76 -18.54
N SER A 71 -3.61 -7.22 -17.52
CA SER A 71 -3.89 -8.64 -17.28
C SER A 71 -5.07 -9.19 -18.11
N GLY A 72 -5.81 -8.33 -18.83
CA GLY A 72 -6.82 -8.75 -19.81
C GLY A 72 -8.24 -8.23 -19.59
N LEU A 73 -8.46 -7.23 -18.72
CA LEU A 73 -9.81 -6.67 -18.51
C LEU A 73 -10.44 -6.13 -19.79
N ASN A 74 -11.76 -6.33 -19.91
CA ASN A 74 -12.55 -5.72 -20.97
C ASN A 74 -12.98 -4.28 -20.63
N ALA A 75 -13.56 -3.58 -21.60
CA ALA A 75 -13.95 -2.17 -21.44
C ALA A 75 -15.01 -1.95 -20.35
N ASP A 76 -15.97 -2.87 -20.19
CA ASP A 76 -17.02 -2.77 -19.16
C ASP A 76 -16.42 -2.93 -17.76
N GLN A 77 -15.42 -3.80 -17.61
CA GLN A 77 -14.68 -4.00 -16.36
C GLN A 77 -13.84 -2.77 -16.00
N LEU A 78 -13.14 -2.17 -16.96
CA LEU A 78 -12.40 -0.92 -16.74
C LEU A 78 -13.34 0.24 -16.39
N GLU A 79 -14.52 0.31 -17.03
CA GLU A 79 -15.55 1.30 -16.68
C GLU A 79 -16.05 1.10 -15.24
N ALA A 80 -16.29 -0.14 -14.83
CA ALA A 80 -16.66 -0.46 -13.44
C ALA A 80 -15.61 0.04 -12.45
N LEU A 81 -14.31 -0.20 -12.69
CA LEU A 81 -13.24 0.31 -11.83
C LEU A 81 -13.18 1.84 -11.80
N SER A 82 -13.43 2.51 -12.93
CA SER A 82 -13.43 3.97 -13.01
C SER A 82 -14.54 4.63 -12.21
N ALA A 83 -15.64 3.91 -11.97
CA ALA A 83 -16.79 4.39 -11.22
C ALA A 83 -16.62 4.27 -9.70
N VAL A 84 -15.60 3.55 -9.21
CA VAL A 84 -15.43 3.26 -7.79
C VAL A 84 -15.18 4.54 -6.98
N GLU A 85 -15.86 4.65 -5.84
CA GLU A 85 -15.62 5.69 -4.85
C GLU A 85 -14.60 5.21 -3.81
N TYR A 86 -13.64 6.08 -3.46
CA TYR A 86 -12.59 5.78 -2.49
C TYR A 86 -12.78 6.62 -1.22
N GLU A 87 -12.65 5.98 -0.06
CA GLU A 87 -12.77 6.62 1.24
C GLU A 87 -11.67 6.11 2.17
N VAL A 88 -11.13 7.00 3.00
CA VAL A 88 -10.22 6.64 4.09
C VAL A 88 -10.97 6.77 5.41
N ARG A 89 -10.89 5.74 6.24
CA ARG A 89 -11.57 5.70 7.55
C ARG A 89 -10.74 4.89 8.53
N ASP A 90 -10.79 5.20 9.81
CA ASP A 90 -10.31 4.28 10.85
C ASP A 90 -11.32 3.12 10.96
N LEU A 91 -10.89 1.93 10.54
CA LEU A 91 -11.68 0.71 10.59
C LEU A 91 -11.52 -0.02 11.92
N GLY A 92 -10.40 0.23 12.61
CA GLY A 92 -9.98 -0.49 13.80
C GLY A 92 -9.70 -1.97 13.54
N GLY A 93 -9.11 -2.63 14.54
CA GLY A 93 -8.78 -4.05 14.44
C GLY A 93 -7.66 -4.32 13.44
N LEU A 94 -7.82 -5.41 12.69
CA LEU A 94 -6.83 -5.92 11.72
C LEU A 94 -7.36 -5.84 10.27
N THR A 95 -8.33 -4.96 9.99
CA THR A 95 -8.87 -4.81 8.65
C THR A 95 -8.11 -3.72 7.91
N ALA A 96 -7.51 -4.03 6.76
CA ALA A 96 -6.77 -3.07 5.95
C ALA A 96 -7.67 -2.27 5.02
N ALA A 97 -8.67 -2.92 4.44
CA ALA A 97 -9.68 -2.34 3.59
C ALA A 97 -10.91 -3.25 3.50
N PHE A 98 -11.99 -2.70 2.98
CA PHE A 98 -13.12 -3.49 2.50
C PHE A 98 -13.79 -2.79 1.33
N SER A 99 -14.52 -3.59 0.54
CA SER A 99 -15.37 -3.11 -0.55
C SER A 99 -16.84 -3.36 -0.26
N GLU A 100 -17.66 -2.33 -0.41
CA GLU A 100 -19.11 -2.40 -0.30
C GLU A 100 -19.77 -1.75 -1.52
N GLY A 101 -20.46 -2.56 -2.33
CA GLY A 101 -21.13 -2.10 -3.54
C GLY A 101 -20.13 -1.59 -4.58
N ASN A 102 -20.02 -0.26 -4.69
CA ASN A 102 -19.10 0.42 -5.62
C ASN A 102 -18.18 1.40 -4.86
N LYS A 103 -17.95 1.13 -3.57
CA LYS A 103 -17.08 1.93 -2.71
C LYS A 103 -16.00 1.02 -2.12
N ILE A 104 -14.76 1.50 -2.13
CA ILE A 104 -13.63 0.91 -1.42
C ILE A 104 -13.29 1.82 -0.24
N VAL A 105 -13.28 1.25 0.96
CA VAL A 105 -12.90 1.95 2.19
C VAL A 105 -11.59 1.38 2.69
N VAL A 106 -10.57 2.23 2.79
CA VAL A 106 -9.22 1.85 3.23
C VAL A 106 -8.99 2.35 4.66
N ASP A 107 -8.37 1.51 5.49
CA ASP A 107 -7.99 1.86 6.84
C ASP A 107 -6.94 2.98 6.87
N ASN A 108 -6.98 3.85 7.87
CA ASN A 108 -6.03 4.97 7.93
C ASN A 108 -4.61 4.57 8.36
N ASN A 109 -4.44 3.39 8.98
CA ASN A 109 -3.17 2.98 9.57
C ASN A 109 -2.77 1.53 9.27
N ALA A 110 -3.43 0.90 8.29
CA ALA A 110 -3.20 -0.49 7.89
C ALA A 110 -3.28 -1.45 9.09
N GLY A 111 -4.32 -1.34 9.92
CA GLY A 111 -4.49 -2.21 11.09
C GLY A 111 -3.34 -2.12 12.10
N GLY A 112 -2.62 -0.99 12.10
CA GLY A 112 -1.48 -0.70 12.96
C GLY A 112 -0.10 -1.04 12.39
N MET A 113 -0.01 -1.62 11.18
CA MET A 113 1.26 -1.92 10.51
C MET A 113 1.85 -0.72 9.74
N GLY A 114 1.01 0.24 9.37
CA GLY A 114 1.43 1.39 8.57
C GLY A 114 1.43 1.09 7.07
N TRP A 115 1.16 2.14 6.29
CA TRP A 115 1.10 2.07 4.84
C TRP A 115 2.44 2.37 4.22
N PHE A 116 2.85 1.53 3.26
CA PHE A 116 3.77 1.92 2.21
C PHE A 116 2.96 2.55 1.06
N VAL A 117 3.18 3.84 0.85
CA VAL A 117 2.61 4.58 -0.29
C VAL A 117 3.71 4.83 -1.29
N ASP A 118 3.70 4.07 -2.37
CA ASP A 118 4.67 4.19 -3.45
C ASP A 118 4.56 5.55 -4.16
N SER A 119 5.67 6.29 -4.23
CA SER A 119 5.74 7.57 -4.94
C SER A 119 5.84 7.41 -6.46
N THR A 120 6.23 6.23 -6.91
CA THR A 120 6.39 5.81 -8.29
C THR A 120 5.63 4.50 -8.53
N PRO A 121 4.29 4.47 -8.33
CA PRO A 121 3.50 3.23 -8.37
C PRO A 121 3.45 2.56 -9.76
N GLU A 122 3.89 3.24 -10.81
CA GLU A 122 4.05 2.69 -12.16
C GLU A 122 5.38 1.93 -12.33
N ASP A 123 6.32 2.18 -11.43
CA ASP A 123 7.61 1.52 -11.28
C ASP A 123 7.48 0.48 -10.14
N ASP A 124 8.30 -0.56 -10.19
CA ASP A 124 8.41 -1.56 -9.12
C ASP A 124 9.84 -1.56 -8.54
N SER A 125 10.56 -0.43 -8.63
CA SER A 125 11.99 -0.30 -8.31
C SER A 125 12.33 -0.62 -6.85
N GLU A 126 11.35 -0.52 -5.97
CA GLU A 126 11.42 -0.80 -4.54
C GLU A 126 11.39 -2.30 -4.24
N PHE A 127 11.03 -3.12 -5.24
CA PHE A 127 10.82 -4.55 -5.09
C PHE A 127 11.71 -5.36 -6.04
N ALA A 128 12.10 -6.54 -5.57
CA ALA A 128 12.72 -7.58 -6.38
C ALA A 128 11.69 -8.67 -6.71
N ALA A 129 11.79 -9.27 -7.89
CA ALA A 129 10.95 -10.40 -8.24
C ALA A 129 11.25 -11.60 -7.33
N ASP A 130 10.19 -12.20 -6.78
CA ASP A 130 10.32 -13.42 -6.01
C ASP A 130 10.60 -14.64 -6.92
N ALA A 131 11.23 -15.66 -6.36
CA ALA A 131 11.62 -16.88 -7.07
C ALA A 131 10.43 -17.70 -7.59
N ASP A 132 9.30 -17.65 -6.88
CA ASP A 132 8.10 -18.43 -7.16
C ASP A 132 7.16 -17.76 -8.19
N GLY A 133 7.36 -16.47 -8.49
CA GLY A 133 6.52 -15.68 -9.40
C GLY A 133 5.21 -15.21 -8.76
N GLY A 134 4.55 -14.20 -9.36
CA GLY A 134 3.26 -13.67 -8.87
C GLY A 134 3.36 -12.55 -7.82
N GLN A 135 4.48 -12.48 -7.10
CA GLN A 135 4.75 -11.42 -6.14
C GLN A 135 6.16 -10.82 -6.28
N LEU A 136 6.30 -9.59 -5.79
CA LEU A 136 7.57 -8.87 -5.65
C LEU A 136 7.81 -8.58 -4.17
N VAL A 137 9.05 -8.62 -3.74
CA VAL A 137 9.44 -8.49 -2.33
C VAL A 137 10.47 -7.37 -2.17
N ALA A 138 10.25 -6.50 -1.20
CA ALA A 138 11.19 -5.46 -0.82
C ALA A 138 12.21 -5.99 0.19
N ASP A 139 13.50 -5.88 -0.12
CA ASP A 139 14.58 -6.34 0.77
C ASP A 139 14.88 -5.36 1.92
N SER A 140 14.55 -4.07 1.75
CA SER A 140 14.84 -3.01 2.73
C SER A 140 14.07 -1.71 2.44
N GLY A 141 14.08 -0.78 3.41
CA GLY A 141 13.48 0.55 3.27
C GLY A 141 12.00 0.58 3.61
N GLU A 142 11.35 1.70 3.35
CA GLU A 142 9.93 1.94 3.70
C GLU A 142 8.99 0.89 3.08
N ALA A 143 9.32 0.39 1.88
CA ALA A 143 8.57 -0.67 1.23
C ALA A 143 8.58 -1.98 2.05
N ALA A 144 9.73 -2.36 2.64
CA ALA A 144 9.89 -3.58 3.42
C ALA A 144 9.26 -3.50 4.83
N GLU A 145 9.02 -2.28 5.33
CA GLU A 145 8.51 -2.01 6.68
C GLU A 145 7.00 -1.76 6.72
N GLY A 146 6.34 -1.63 5.56
CA GLY A 146 4.94 -1.25 5.48
C GLY A 146 4.11 -2.14 4.56
N VAL A 147 2.79 -1.94 4.62
CA VAL A 147 1.83 -2.63 3.75
C VAL A 147 1.70 -1.88 2.43
N ASP A 148 1.95 -2.56 1.31
CA ASP A 148 1.85 -1.94 -0.01
C ASP A 148 0.39 -1.55 -0.35
N LEU A 149 0.12 -0.24 -0.38
CA LEU A 149 -1.22 0.28 -0.66
C LEU A 149 -1.71 -0.12 -2.06
N LEU A 150 -0.81 -0.20 -3.03
CA LEU A 150 -1.15 -0.56 -4.40
C LEU A 150 -1.70 -2.00 -4.47
N THR A 151 -1.08 -2.94 -3.74
CA THR A 151 -1.55 -4.32 -3.59
C THR A 151 -2.97 -4.38 -3.02
N ILE A 152 -3.26 -3.64 -1.96
CA ILE A 152 -4.61 -3.61 -1.36
C ILE A 152 -5.65 -3.05 -2.33
N LEU A 153 -5.33 -1.94 -3.00
CA LEU A 153 -6.26 -1.37 -3.98
C LEU A 153 -6.51 -2.30 -5.15
N MET A 154 -5.50 -3.03 -5.62
CA MET A 154 -5.66 -4.04 -6.67
C MET A 154 -6.55 -5.21 -6.20
N HIS A 155 -6.36 -5.69 -4.98
CA HIS A 155 -7.17 -6.75 -4.38
C HIS A 155 -8.65 -6.34 -4.27
N GLU A 156 -8.92 -5.17 -3.72
CA GLU A 156 -10.29 -4.64 -3.56
C GLU A 156 -10.96 -4.36 -4.92
N GLN A 157 -10.20 -3.89 -5.91
CA GLN A 157 -10.69 -3.80 -7.29
C GLN A 157 -11.05 -5.18 -7.86
N GLY A 158 -10.31 -6.24 -7.50
CA GLY A 158 -10.66 -7.62 -7.79
C GLY A 158 -12.05 -7.99 -7.27
N HIS A 159 -12.40 -7.60 -6.05
CA HIS A 159 -13.75 -7.79 -5.51
C HIS A 159 -14.84 -7.03 -6.29
N ILE A 160 -14.56 -5.79 -6.70
CA ILE A 160 -15.46 -5.02 -7.57
C ILE A 160 -15.70 -5.76 -8.90
N LEU A 161 -14.67 -6.44 -9.42
CA LEU A 161 -14.75 -7.27 -10.63
C LEU A 161 -15.41 -8.64 -10.41
N GLY A 162 -15.76 -8.97 -9.16
CA GLY A 162 -16.41 -10.22 -8.78
C GLY A 162 -15.46 -11.38 -8.47
N LEU A 163 -14.17 -11.11 -8.29
CA LEU A 163 -13.20 -12.08 -7.78
C LEU A 163 -13.35 -12.19 -6.25
N GLY A 164 -13.34 -13.41 -5.72
CA GLY A 164 -13.36 -13.64 -4.28
C GLY A 164 -11.97 -13.91 -3.73
N ASP A 165 -11.84 -13.86 -2.41
CA ASP A 165 -10.60 -14.25 -1.73
C ASP A 165 -10.24 -15.71 -1.99
N ASP A 166 -8.95 -15.96 -2.15
CA ASP A 166 -8.33 -17.27 -1.97
C ASP A 166 -7.64 -17.33 -0.60
N TYR A 167 -7.68 -18.51 0.03
CA TYR A 167 -7.00 -18.81 1.30
C TYR A 167 -6.21 -20.11 1.20
N ASP A 168 -6.00 -20.65 -0.01
CA ASP A 168 -5.11 -21.78 -0.21
C ASP A 168 -3.66 -21.38 0.12
N ALA A 169 -2.97 -22.27 0.83
CA ALA A 169 -1.58 -22.06 1.23
C ALA A 169 -0.62 -22.15 0.04
N ASP A 170 -1.04 -22.81 -1.05
CA ASP A 170 -0.28 -22.88 -2.30
C ASP A 170 -0.47 -21.61 -3.18
N SER A 171 -1.36 -20.69 -2.78
CA SER A 171 -1.70 -19.45 -3.49
C SER A 171 -1.32 -18.19 -2.69
N ASP A 172 -0.39 -18.26 -1.73
CA ASP A 172 -0.06 -17.13 -0.85
C ASP A 172 0.55 -15.92 -1.59
N GLY A 173 1.06 -16.14 -2.80
CA GLY A 173 1.52 -15.09 -3.71
C GLY A 173 0.46 -14.53 -4.67
N ASP A 174 -0.77 -15.06 -4.69
CA ASP A 174 -1.85 -14.56 -5.55
C ASP A 174 -2.36 -13.19 -5.03
N LEU A 175 -2.58 -12.25 -5.94
CA LEU A 175 -3.21 -10.97 -5.64
C LEU A 175 -4.53 -11.14 -4.87
N MET A 176 -5.35 -12.13 -5.20
CA MET A 176 -6.63 -12.38 -4.53
C MET A 176 -6.50 -13.20 -3.23
N HIS A 177 -5.28 -13.49 -2.77
CA HIS A 177 -5.08 -14.13 -1.48
C HIS A 177 -5.46 -13.17 -0.33
N GLY A 178 -6.31 -13.63 0.60
CA GLY A 178 -6.86 -12.79 1.67
C GLY A 178 -5.84 -12.37 2.74
N GLY A 179 -4.74 -13.10 2.90
CA GLY A 179 -3.67 -12.74 3.84
C GLY A 179 -2.76 -11.64 3.29
N ILE A 180 -2.59 -10.54 4.03
CA ILE A 180 -1.69 -9.43 3.68
C ILE A 180 -0.35 -9.56 4.42
N VAL A 181 0.74 -9.26 3.73
CA VAL A 181 2.09 -9.23 4.30
C VAL A 181 2.79 -7.90 3.96
N GLU A 182 3.48 -7.33 4.94
CA GLU A 182 4.37 -6.16 4.74
C GLU A 182 5.51 -6.50 3.77
N GLY A 183 6.00 -5.51 3.02
CA GLY A 183 7.13 -5.73 2.12
C GLY A 183 6.81 -6.52 0.85
N VAL A 184 5.54 -6.86 0.60
CA VAL A 184 5.14 -7.65 -0.56
C VAL A 184 4.24 -6.82 -1.46
N ARG A 185 4.57 -6.80 -2.76
CA ARG A 185 3.69 -6.32 -3.82
C ARG A 185 3.20 -7.50 -4.66
N ARG A 186 1.89 -7.74 -4.66
CA ARG A 186 1.29 -8.78 -5.51
C ARG A 186 0.76 -8.17 -6.80
N LEU A 187 0.80 -8.93 -7.89
CA LEU A 187 0.36 -8.47 -9.21
C LEU A 187 -0.82 -9.30 -9.71
N PRO A 188 -1.75 -8.70 -10.48
CA PRO A 188 -2.84 -9.47 -11.08
C PRO A 188 -2.25 -10.50 -12.05
N GLU A 189 -2.61 -11.77 -11.88
CA GLU A 189 -2.22 -12.80 -12.82
C GLU A 189 -2.86 -12.53 -14.20
N VAL A 190 -2.09 -12.78 -15.26
CA VAL A 190 -2.57 -12.62 -16.64
C VAL A 190 -3.51 -13.78 -16.96
N GLY A 191 -4.78 -13.47 -17.25
CA GLY A 191 -5.81 -14.45 -17.64
C GLY A 191 -6.05 -14.51 -19.14
#